data_AF-A0A3B9L2G0-F1
#
_entry.id   AF-A0A3B9L2G0-F1
#
_cell.length_a   1.000
_cell.length_b   1.000
_cell.length_c   1.000
_cell.angle_alpha   90.00
_cell.angle_beta   90.00
_cell.angle_gamma   90.00
#
_symmetry.space_group_name_H-M   'P 1'
#
loop_
_entity.id
_entity.type
_entity.pdbx_description
1 polymer ?
#
loop_
_entity_poly.entity_id
_entity_poly.type
_entity_poly.pdbx_seq_one_letter_code
_entity_poly.pdbx_strand_id
1 'polypeptide(L)' 'MARQYFGTDGIRGRVNAHPMTAETALRLAIAAARTFA' A
#
# COMPACT_ATOMS: atom_id res chain seq x y z
N MET A 1 -11.62 13.90 1.45
CA MET A 1 -10.21 13.53 1.22
C MET A 1 -10.20 12.33 0.29
N ALA A 2 -9.72 12.47 -0.95
CA ALA A 2 -9.66 11.35 -1.88
C ALA A 2 -8.74 10.26 -1.29
N ARG A 3 -9.14 8.98 -1.40
CA ARG A 3 -8.28 7.86 -1.01
C ARG A 3 -7.05 7.87 -1.91
N GLN A 4 -5.93 8.36 -1.36
CA GLN A 4 -4.67 8.58 -2.09
C GLN A 4 -4.02 7.25 -2.52
N TYR A 5 -4.20 6.20 -1.72
CA TYR A 5 -3.53 4.91 -1.95
C TYR A 5 -4.51 3.77 -2.21
N PHE A 6 -5.65 3.71 -1.51
CA PHE A 6 -6.57 2.56 -1.58
C PHE A 6 -7.80 2.85 -2.45
N GLY A 7 -7.80 2.33 -3.67
CA GLY A 7 -8.99 2.26 -4.53
C GLY A 7 -9.89 1.07 -4.17
N THR A 8 -10.81 0.70 -5.06
CA THR A 8 -11.66 -0.51 -4.91
C THR A 8 -10.82 -1.79 -4.80
N ASP A 9 -9.73 -1.83 -5.58
CA ASP A 9 -8.88 -3.01 -5.73
C ASP A 9 -7.53 -2.83 -5.00
N GLY A 10 -7.52 -2.01 -3.94
CA GLY A 10 -6.32 -1.71 -3.16
C GLY A 10 -5.41 -0.67 -3.80
N ILE A 11 -4.09 -0.84 -3.61
CA ILE A 11 -3.04 0.06 -4.11
C ILE A 11 -2.64 -0.36 -5.53
N ARG A 12 -2.67 0.57 -6.48
CA ARG A 12 -2.27 0.35 -7.88
C ARG A 12 -1.18 1.32 -8.32
N GLY A 13 -0.32 0.87 -9.22
CA GLY A 13 0.77 1.67 -9.78
C GLY A 13 1.69 0.84 -10.67
N ARG A 14 2.61 1.50 -11.36
CA ARG A 14 3.67 0.83 -12.11
C ARG A 14 4.66 0.19 -11.14
N VAL A 15 5.01 -1.07 -11.35
CA VAL A 15 6.00 -1.79 -10.54
C VAL A 15 7.31 -1.00 -10.47
N ASN A 16 7.91 -0.95 -9.29
CA ASN A 16 9.12 -0.18 -8.96
C ASN A 16 8.99 1.35 -9.11
N ALA A 17 7.77 1.87 -9.17
CA ALA A 17 7.48 3.30 -9.11
C ALA A 17 6.44 3.57 -8.02
N HIS A 18 6.56 4.70 -7.32
CA HIS A 18 5.58 5.07 -6.30
C HIS A 18 4.15 5.09 -6.89
N PRO A 19 3.13 4.49 -6.23
CA PRO A 19 3.17 3.87 -4.90
C PRO A 19 3.53 2.36 -4.86
N MET A 20 3.83 1.72 -5.98
CA MET A 20 4.13 0.28 -6.07
C MET A 20 5.63 -0.01 -5.97
N THR A 21 6.21 0.23 -4.78
CA THR A 21 7.61 -0.11 -4.46
C THR A 21 7.69 -1.21 -3.40
N ALA A 22 8.84 -1.91 -3.33
CA ALA A 22 9.09 -2.92 -2.30
C ALA A 22 9.01 -2.32 -0.87
N GLU A 23 9.51 -1.10 -0.68
CA GLU A 23 9.42 -0.38 0.60
C GLU A 23 7.96 -0.11 1.00
N THR A 24 7.12 0.32 0.05
CA THR A 24 5.70 0.55 0.31
C THR A 24 5.00 -0.76 0.69
N ALA A 25 5.30 -1.87 0.01
CA ALA A 25 4.76 -3.18 0.35
C ALA A 25 5.19 -3.65 1.76
N LEU A 26 6.47 -3.46 2.12
CA LEU A 26 6.98 -3.81 3.45
C LEU A 26 6.28 -3.01 4.55
N ARG A 27 6.15 -1.69 4.37
CA ARG A 27 5.46 -0.82 5.33
C ARG A 27 3.98 -1.17 5.46
N LEU A 28 3.32 -1.50 4.35
CA LEU A 28 1.94 -1.95 4.34
C LEU A 28 1.76 -3.24 5.13
N ALA A 29 2.63 -4.23 4.95
CA ALA A 29 2.58 -5.50 5.68
C ALA A 29 2.75 -5.29 7.20
N ILE A 30 3.69 -4.45 7.62
CA ILE A 30 3.87 -4.10 9.04
C ILE A 30 2.63 -3.41 9.61
N ALA A 31 2.05 -2.47 8.87
CA ALA A 31 0.83 -1.78 9.29
C ALA A 31 -0.36 -2.74 9.39
N ALA A 32 -0.51 -3.65 8.42
CA ALA A 32 -1.55 -4.68 8.45
C ALA A 32 -1.39 -5.59 9.67
N ALA A 33 -0.18 -6.09 9.94
CA ALA A 33 0.10 -6.91 11.11
C ALA A 33 -0.29 -6.19 12.41
N ARG A 34 0.06 -4.90 12.57
CA ARG A 34 -0.32 -4.11 13.76
C ARG A 34 -1.82 -3.85 13.88
N THR A 35 -2.54 -3.87 12.76
CA THR A 35 -3.97 -3.51 12.72
C THR A 35 -4.85 -4.74 12.94
N PHE A 36 -4.40 -5.91 12.50
CA PHE A 36 -5.20 -7.14 12.48
C PHE A 36 -4.70 -8.23 13.44
N ALA A 37 -3.58 -8.03 14.14
CA ALA A 37 -3.13 -8.92 15.21
C ALA A 37 -3.81 -8.59 16.55
#